data_AF-A0A2A6CU87-F1
#
_entry.id   AF-A0A2A6CU87-F1
#
_cell.length_a   1.000
_cell.length_b   1.000
_cell.length_c   1.000
_cell.angle_alpha   90.00
_cell.angle_beta   90.00
_cell.angle_gamma   90.00
#
_symmetry.space_group_name_H-M   'P 1'
#
loop_
_entity.id
_entity.type
_entity.pdbx_description
1 polymer ?
#
loop_
_entity_poly.entity_id
_entity_poly.type
_entity_poly.pdbx_seq_one_letter_code
_entity_poly.pdbx_strand_id
1 'polypeptide(L)'
;MIPRLALLFMVFPLASGGVFRFSTYEPHRSTRSIDDWHCGIGKISGGISNALTYFSPDQQRFSGINVCCMEHDDLLEIEGLNRMEVDRIFCECLTNIGSSYITIVIKPLFCTAIKTYSLLFHRDS
;
A
#
# COMPACT_ATOMS: atom_id res chain seq x y z
N MET A 1 -1.52 19.39 5.36
CA MET A 1 -1.47 19.37 3.88
C MET A 1 -0.76 18.09 3.46
N ILE A 2 -1.51 17.08 3.01
CA ILE A 2 -0.93 15.85 2.45
C ILE A 2 -0.36 16.24 1.07
N PRO A 3 0.93 15.98 0.77
CA PRO A 3 1.48 16.38 -0.51
C PRO A 3 0.84 15.52 -1.60
N ARG A 4 0.06 16.14 -2.48
CA ARG A 4 -0.56 15.48 -3.66
C ARG A 4 0.46 14.70 -4.50
N LEU A 5 1.75 15.02 -4.41
CA LEU A 5 2.84 14.27 -5.03
C LEU A 5 2.96 12.82 -4.51
N ALA A 6 2.80 12.57 -3.21
CA ALA A 6 2.98 11.21 -2.66
C ALA A 6 1.91 10.23 -3.18
N LEU A 7 0.70 10.74 -3.41
CA LEU A 7 -0.42 9.98 -3.96
C LEU A 7 -0.20 9.65 -5.44
N LEU A 8 0.40 10.57 -6.21
CA LEU A 8 0.79 10.31 -7.60
C LEU A 8 1.83 9.20 -7.69
N PHE A 9 2.85 9.18 -6.84
CA PHE A 9 3.88 8.14 -6.91
C PHE A 9 3.42 6.76 -6.42
N MET A 10 2.41 6.70 -5.55
CA MET A 10 1.84 5.42 -5.10
C MET A 10 0.81 4.83 -6.08
N VAL A 11 0.13 5.66 -6.87
CA VAL A 11 -0.91 5.22 -7.82
C VAL A 11 -0.38 5.13 -9.25
N PHE A 12 0.56 6.00 -9.62
CA PHE A 12 1.22 6.01 -10.92
C PHE A 12 2.72 5.73 -10.74
N PRO A 13 3.23 4.54 -11.10
CA PRO A 13 4.65 4.41 -11.32
C PRO A 13 5.00 5.38 -12.46
N LEU A 14 5.77 6.41 -12.13
CA LEU A 14 6.18 7.46 -13.04
C LEU A 14 6.57 6.89 -14.41
N ALA A 15 5.76 7.19 -15.41
CA ALA A 15 6.11 7.12 -16.81
C ALA A 15 7.15 8.21 -17.10
N SER A 16 8.39 7.99 -16.66
CA SER A 16 9.54 8.78 -17.09
C SER A 16 10.57 7.81 -17.63
N GLY A 17 10.75 7.84 -18.95
CA GLY A 17 11.67 7.02 -19.75
C GLY A 17 13.16 7.27 -19.47
N GLY A 18 13.57 7.21 -18.21
CA GLY A 18 14.93 6.87 -17.83
C GLY A 18 15.02 5.36 -17.70
N VAL A 19 16.09 4.77 -18.21
CA VAL A 19 16.39 3.34 -18.11
C VAL A 19 16.67 2.97 -16.65
N PHE A 20 15.64 3.00 -15.80
CA PHE A 20 15.58 2.19 -14.61
C PHE A 20 14.91 0.91 -15.05
N ARG A 21 15.70 -0.16 -15.09
CA ARG A 21 15.23 -1.51 -15.35
C ARG A 21 14.30 -1.87 -14.18
N PHE A 22 13.03 -1.45 -14.28
CA PHE A 22 11.94 -1.96 -13.49
C PHE A 22 11.98 -3.46 -13.72
N SER A 23 12.27 -4.21 -12.64
CA SER A 23 12.01 -5.64 -12.63
C SER A 23 10.55 -5.77 -13.01
N THR A 24 10.32 -6.26 -14.22
CA THR A 24 9.00 -6.62 -14.72
C THR A 24 8.30 -7.42 -13.64
N TYR A 25 7.05 -7.09 -13.43
CA TYR A 25 6.07 -7.87 -12.69
C TYR A 25 6.30 -9.38 -12.94
N GLU A 26 6.95 -10.06 -12.01
CA GLU A 26 6.98 -11.51 -11.96
C GLU A 26 5.91 -11.91 -10.95
N PRO A 27 4.83 -12.58 -11.38
CA PRO A 27 3.88 -13.21 -10.47
C PRO A 27 4.57 -14.49 -9.95
N HIS A 28 5.63 -14.33 -9.16
CA HIS A 28 6.27 -15.44 -8.48
C HIS A 28 6.12 -15.24 -7.00
N ARG A 29 5.19 -16.03 -6.45
CA ARG A 29 5.29 -16.74 -5.17
C ARG A 29 6.75 -16.85 -4.73
N SER A 30 7.24 -15.80 -4.09
CA SER A 30 8.53 -15.74 -3.42
C SER A 30 8.17 -15.73 -1.95
N THR A 31 8.56 -16.79 -1.24
CA THR A 31 8.41 -16.98 0.20
C THR A 31 8.36 -15.63 0.94
N ARG A 32 7.15 -15.18 1.32
CA ARG A 32 6.93 -13.94 2.08
C ARG A 32 7.72 -14.05 3.38
N SER A 33 8.85 -13.36 3.47
CA SER A 33 9.52 -13.15 4.75
C SER A 33 8.63 -12.23 5.59
N ILE A 34 8.37 -12.61 6.84
CA ILE A 34 7.66 -11.75 7.80
C ILE A 34 8.42 -10.43 8.03
N ASP A 35 9.73 -10.42 7.73
CA ASP A 35 10.60 -9.25 7.85
C ASP A 35 10.58 -8.33 6.62
N ASP A 36 9.99 -8.74 5.50
CA ASP A 36 9.92 -7.93 4.28
C ASP A 36 8.79 -6.89 4.36
N TRP A 37 8.98 -5.77 3.66
CA TRP A 37 7.97 -4.71 3.57
C TRP A 37 6.97 -5.01 2.46
N HIS A 38 5.70 -5.16 2.82
CA HIS A 38 4.60 -5.61 1.95
C HIS A 38 3.67 -4.49 1.49
N CYS A 39 3.84 -3.26 1.99
CA CYS A 39 2.97 -2.17 1.57
C CYS A 39 3.39 -1.57 0.23
N GLY A 40 2.57 -1.72 -0.81
CA GLY A 40 2.70 -0.98 -2.07
C GLY A 40 2.99 -1.88 -3.27
N ILE A 41 2.70 -1.36 -4.47
CA ILE A 41 2.73 -2.13 -5.72
C ILE A 41 4.13 -2.13 -6.33
N GLY A 42 4.98 -3.05 -5.88
CA GLY A 42 6.35 -3.20 -6.33
C GLY A 42 7.34 -2.22 -5.69
N LYS A 43 8.58 -2.21 -6.19
CA LYS A 43 9.74 -1.64 -5.47
C LYS A 43 9.65 -0.13 -5.21
N ILE A 44 9.10 0.66 -6.13
CA ILE A 44 9.06 2.12 -5.98
C ILE A 44 8.03 2.54 -4.95
N SER A 45 6.76 2.18 -5.15
CA SER A 45 5.71 2.48 -4.18
C SER A 45 5.99 1.82 -2.83
N GLY A 46 6.62 0.64 -2.83
CA GLY A 46 7.12 -0.03 -1.63
C GLY A 46 8.17 0.78 -0.88
N GLY A 47 9.19 1.31 -1.58
CA GLY A 47 10.20 2.17 -0.95
C GLY A 47 9.62 3.47 -0.41
N ILE A 48 8.64 4.07 -1.11
CA ILE A 48 7.98 5.31 -0.68
C ILE A 48 7.11 5.07 0.55
N SER A 49 6.27 4.04 0.53
CA SER A 49 5.42 3.69 1.68
C SER A 49 6.26 3.30 2.89
N ASN A 50 7.38 2.60 2.69
CA ASN A 50 8.34 2.27 3.73
C ASN A 50 8.91 3.54 4.37
N ALA A 51 9.45 4.45 3.56
CA ALA A 51 10.02 5.70 4.04
C ALA A 51 8.99 6.55 4.81
N LEU A 52 7.78 6.74 4.24
CA LEU A 52 6.71 7.51 4.88
C LEU A 52 6.32 6.93 6.25
N THR A 53 6.33 5.61 6.37
CA THR A 53 6.00 4.92 7.61
C THR A 53 7.16 4.95 8.60
N TYR A 54 8.39 4.81 8.12
CA TYR A 54 9.61 4.85 8.93
C TYR A 54 9.85 6.22 9.58
N PHE A 55 9.50 7.31 8.88
CA PHE A 55 9.55 8.67 9.42
C PHE A 55 8.37 9.02 10.36
N SER A 56 7.50 8.06 10.67
CA SER A 56 6.48 8.25 11.68
C SER A 56 7.13 8.46 13.05
N PRO A 57 6.60 9.39 13.88
CA PRO A 57 7.06 9.54 15.27
C PRO A 57 6.83 8.29 16.13
N ASP A 58 6.03 7.34 15.66
CA ASP A 58 5.67 6.11 16.36
C ASP A 58 6.21 4.86 15.62
N GLN A 59 7.53 4.72 15.60
CA GLN A 59 8.23 3.62 14.91
C GLN A 59 7.77 2.23 15.37
N GLN A 60 7.28 2.10 16.61
CA GLN A 60 6.77 0.83 17.12
C GLN A 60 5.53 0.32 16.36
N ARG A 61 4.88 1.18 15.58
CA ARG A 61 3.70 0.83 14.77
C ARG A 61 4.03 0.48 13.32
N PHE A 62 5.31 0.58 12.94
CA PHE A 62 5.79 0.22 11.61
C PHE A 62 5.41 -1.22 11.24
N SER A 63 5.58 -2.16 12.17
CA SER A 63 5.18 -3.57 11.98
C SER A 63 3.67 -3.73 11.81
N GLY A 64 2.86 -2.97 12.56
CA GLY A 64 1.41 -3.01 12.46
C GLY A 64 0.88 -2.58 11.09
N ILE A 65 1.50 -1.58 10.48
CA ILE A 65 1.13 -1.13 9.13
C ILE A 65 1.50 -2.20 8.10
N ASN A 66 2.69 -2.81 8.24
CA ASN A 66 3.14 -3.87 7.36
C ASN A 66 2.20 -5.09 7.39
N VAL A 67 1.76 -5.49 8.60
CA VAL A 67 0.78 -6.57 8.80
C VAL A 67 -0.54 -6.26 8.10
N CYS A 68 -1.06 -5.03 8.21
CA CYS A 68 -2.28 -4.66 7.48
C CYS A 68 -2.12 -4.80 5.96
N CYS A 69 -0.95 -4.48 5.41
CA CYS A 69 -0.68 -4.63 3.98
C CYS A 69 -0.58 -6.10 3.56
N MET A 70 0.06 -6.94 4.37
CA MET A 70 0.07 -8.39 4.14
C MET A 70 -1.35 -8.96 4.10
N GLU A 71 -2.18 -8.61 5.08
CA GLU A 71 -3.56 -9.08 5.15
C GLU A 71 -4.40 -8.59 3.95
N HIS A 72 -4.16 -7.36 3.48
CA HIS A 72 -4.80 -6.83 2.27
C HIS A 72 -4.43 -7.64 1.03
N ASP A 73 -3.15 -7.93 0.83
CA ASP A 73 -2.68 -8.73 -0.29
C ASP A 73 -3.24 -10.17 -0.24
N ASP A 74 -3.26 -10.79 0.94
CA ASP A 74 -3.82 -12.13 1.13
C ASP A 74 -5.33 -12.17 0.83
N LEU A 75 -6.08 -11.14 1.23
CA LEU A 75 -7.52 -11.05 0.95
C LEU A 75 -7.82 -10.79 -0.54
N LEU A 76 -6.93 -10.10 -1.26
CA LEU A 76 -7.06 -9.89 -2.70
C LEU A 76 -6.87 -11.19 -3.51
N GLU A 77 -6.19 -12.20 -2.96
CA GLU A 77 -6.02 -13.52 -3.59
C GLU A 77 -7.24 -14.43 -3.44
N ILE A 78 -8.21 -14.09 -2.57
CA ILE A 78 -9.41 -14.90 -2.34
C ILE A 78 -10.42 -14.68 -3.46
N GLU A 79 -10.69 -15.74 -4.24
CA GLU A 79 -11.72 -15.72 -5.28
C GLU A 79 -13.12 -15.40 -4.70
N GLY A 80 -13.83 -14.48 -5.35
CA GLY A 80 -15.20 -14.10 -4.98
C GLY A 80 -15.31 -13.03 -3.88
N LEU A 81 -14.20 -12.58 -3.29
CA LEU A 81 -14.22 -11.49 -2.32
C LEU A 81 -14.29 -10.13 -3.03
N ASN A 82 -15.22 -9.26 -2.59
CA ASN A 82 -15.38 -7.95 -3.18
C ASN A 82 -14.20 -7.05 -2.81
N ARG A 83 -13.53 -6.47 -3.82
CA ARG A 83 -12.41 -5.55 -3.62
C ARG A 83 -12.74 -4.36 -2.72
N MET A 84 -13.97 -3.84 -2.78
CA MET A 84 -14.42 -2.76 -1.89
C MET A 84 -14.44 -3.19 -0.42
N GLU A 85 -14.76 -4.46 -0.16
CA GLU A 85 -14.78 -5.02 1.19
C GLU A 85 -13.36 -5.25 1.70
N VAL A 86 -12.47 -5.74 0.84
CA VAL A 86 -11.04 -5.88 1.15
C VAL A 86 -10.41 -4.52 1.48
N ASP A 87 -10.69 -3.49 0.68
CA ASP A 87 -10.23 -2.12 0.92
C ASP A 87 -10.81 -1.54 2.24
N ARG A 88 -12.04 -1.91 2.61
CA ARG A 88 -12.66 -1.52 3.89
C ARG A 88 -11.92 -2.14 5.08
N ILE A 89 -11.71 -3.47 5.04
CA ILE A 89 -11.00 -4.22 6.09
C ILE A 89 -9.60 -3.65 6.31
N PHE A 90 -8.87 -3.37 5.24
CA PHE A 90 -7.55 -2.74 5.31
C PHE A 90 -7.59 -1.37 6.01
N CYS A 91 -8.54 -0.50 5.64
CA CYS A 91 -8.69 0.82 6.26
C CYS A 91 -9.08 0.73 7.75
N GLU A 92 -9.81 -0.31 8.14
CA GLU A 92 -10.12 -0.60 9.54
C GLU A 92 -8.89 -1.11 10.29
N CYS A 93 -8.10 -1.99 9.67
CA CYS A 93 -6.82 -2.46 10.24
C CYS A 93 -5.91 -1.27 10.59
N LEU A 94 -5.71 -0.33 9.67
CA LEU A 94 -4.92 0.89 9.94
C LEU A 94 -5.49 1.76 11.09
N THR A 95 -6.81 1.74 11.30
CA THR A 95 -7.45 2.49 12.39
C THR A 95 -7.16 1.86 13.74
N ASN A 96 -7.10 0.53 13.79
CA ASN A 96 -6.88 -0.25 15.02
C ASN A 96 -5.43 -0.16 15.53
N ILE A 97 -4.50 0.39 14.73
CA ILE A 97 -3.12 0.61 15.15
C ILE A 97 -3.02 1.70 16.24
N GLY A 98 -4.06 2.52 16.47
CA GLY A 98 -4.15 3.36 17.68
C GLY A 98 -3.12 4.49 17.77
N SER A 99 -2.64 5.00 16.63
CA SER A 99 -1.71 6.14 16.56
C SER A 99 -2.36 7.32 15.82
N SER A 100 -2.30 8.52 16.41
CA SER A 100 -2.84 9.74 15.80
C SER A 100 -2.21 10.07 14.45
N TYR A 101 -0.90 9.80 14.30
CA TYR A 101 -0.21 9.98 13.02
C TYR A 101 -0.76 9.03 11.96
N ILE A 102 -1.02 7.78 12.32
CA ILE A 102 -1.56 6.79 11.40
C ILE A 102 -2.96 7.19 10.97
N THR A 103 -3.83 7.56 11.92
CA THR A 103 -5.20 7.97 11.64
C THR A 103 -5.28 9.22 10.75
N ILE A 104 -4.38 10.19 10.94
CA ILE A 104 -4.41 11.49 10.24
C ILE A 104 -3.64 11.48 8.92
N VAL A 105 -2.55 10.70 8.82
CA VAL A 105 -1.62 10.75 7.67
C VAL A 105 -1.63 9.45 6.89
N ILE A 106 -1.27 8.34 7.53
CA ILE A 106 -1.06 7.06 6.83
C ILE A 106 -2.38 6.50 6.29
N LYS A 107 -3.40 6.42 7.14
CA LYS A 107 -4.73 5.92 6.77
C LYS A 107 -5.30 6.65 5.55
N PRO A 108 -5.49 7.98 5.55
CA PRO A 108 -6.07 8.64 4.38
C PRO A 108 -5.18 8.46 3.14
N LEU A 109 -3.86 8.44 3.29
CA LEU A 109 -2.95 8.25 2.17
C LEU A 109 -3.10 6.86 1.52
N PHE A 110 -3.02 5.79 2.30
CA PHE A 110 -3.11 4.43 1.80
C PHE A 110 -4.54 4.09 1.36
N CYS A 111 -5.56 4.45 2.15
CA CYS A 111 -6.97 4.25 1.79
C CYS A 111 -7.37 5.00 0.51
N THR A 112 -6.83 6.19 0.27
CA THR A 112 -7.08 6.90 -0.99
C THR A 112 -6.33 6.24 -2.14
N ALA A 113 -5.11 5.78 -1.93
CA ALA A 113 -4.32 5.09 -2.95
C ALA A 113 -5.02 3.81 -3.44
N ILE A 114 -5.43 2.92 -2.52
CA ILE A 114 -6.12 1.67 -2.89
C ILE A 114 -7.47 1.96 -3.56
N LYS A 115 -8.26 2.91 -3.06
CA LYS A 115 -9.55 3.27 -3.67
C LYS A 115 -9.38 3.86 -5.07
N THR A 116 -8.37 4.71 -5.23
CA THR A 116 -8.06 5.30 -6.54
C THR A 116 -7.58 4.23 -7.51
N TYR A 117 -6.73 3.30 -7.05
CA TYR A 117 -6.31 2.15 -7.83
C TYR A 117 -7.50 1.28 -8.21
N SER A 118 -8.38 0.94 -7.25
CA SER A 118 -9.62 0.21 -7.50
C SER A 118 -10.48 0.94 -8.54
N LEU A 119 -10.67 2.25 -8.45
CA LEU A 119 -11.43 3.03 -9.45
C LEU A 119 -10.77 3.07 -10.85
N LEU A 120 -9.45 3.16 -10.92
CA LEU A 120 -8.72 3.22 -12.18
C LEU A 120 -8.66 1.86 -12.87
N PHE A 121 -8.50 0.77 -12.12
CA PHE A 121 -8.28 -0.57 -12.65
C PHE A 121 -9.53 -1.49 -12.58
N HIS A 122 -10.62 -1.13 -11.89
CA HIS A 122 -11.94 -1.79 -12.09
C HIS A 122 -12.66 -1.32 -13.36
N ARG A 123 -12.19 -0.26 -14.01
CA ARG A 123 -12.85 0.25 -15.22
C ARG A 123 -12.59 -0.62 -16.47
N ASP A 124 -11.79 -1.67 -16.35
CA ASP A 124 -11.38 -2.56 -17.43
C ASP A 124 -11.85 -4.04 -17.25
N SER A 125 -12.93 -4.30 -16.50
CA SER A 125 -13.51 -5.65 -16.33
C SER A 125 -14.97 -5.72 -16.77
#